data_AF-A0A1H8RDU5-F1
#
_entry.id   AF-A0A1H8RDU5-F1
#
_cell.length_a   1.000
_cell.length_b   1.000
_cell.length_c   1.000
_cell.angle_alpha   90.00
_cell.angle_beta   90.00
_cell.angle_gamma   90.00
#
_symmetry.space_group_name_H-M   'P 1'
#
loop_
_entity.id
_entity.type
_entity.pdbx_description
1 polymer ?
#
loop_
_entity_poly.entity_id
_entity_poly.type
_entity_poly.pdbx_seq_one_letter_code
_entity_poly.pdbx_strand_id
1 'polypeptide(L)' 'MIGETTSGELIAGHTGGGPGSAVAVYHRLDKRTATAAAFEPDGADATVEATCVGLLGQQ' A
#
# COMPACT_ATOMS: atom_id res chain seq x y z
N MET A 1 -2.36 2.13 9.81
CA MET A 1 -3.73 1.87 9.31
C MET A 1 -3.97 0.37 9.29
N ILE A 2 -5.17 -0.07 9.67
CA ILE A 2 -5.70 -1.40 9.36
C ILE A 2 -6.95 -1.14 8.51
N GLY A 3 -7.10 -1.86 7.41
CA GLY A 3 -8.18 -1.65 6.47
C GLY A 3 -8.47 -2.87 5.62
N GLU A 4 -9.47 -2.72 4.76
CA GLU A 4 -9.88 -3.71 3.78
C GLU A 4 -9.80 -3.06 2.39
N THR A 5 -9.21 -3.76 1.43
CA THR A 5 -9.16 -3.30 0.03
C THR A 5 -10.55 -3.41 -0.61
N THR A 6 -10.74 -2.80 -1.78
CA THR A 6 -11.98 -2.97 -2.58
C THR A 6 -12.21 -4.41 -3.04
N SER A 7 -11.18 -5.25 -3.02
CA SER A 7 -11.26 -6.67 -3.39
C SER A 7 -11.47 -7.58 -2.18
N GLY A 8 -11.54 -7.02 -0.97
CA GLY A 8 -11.82 -7.75 0.28
C GLY A 8 -10.59 -8.27 1.02
N GLU A 9 -9.37 -7.87 0.63
CA GLU A 9 -8.17 -8.25 1.37
C GLU A 9 -8.01 -7.40 2.64
N LEU A 10 -7.83 -8.06 3.78
CA LEU A 10 -7.49 -7.40 5.03
C LEU A 10 -6.00 -7.03 5.03
N ILE A 11 -5.71 -5.75 5.19
CA ILE A 11 -4.34 -5.22 5.16
C ILE A 11 -4.03 -4.38 6.39
N ALA A 12 -2.75 -4.37 6.77
CA ALA A 12 -2.20 -3.42 7.73
C ALA A 12 -0.97 -2.75 7.14
N GLY A 13 -0.81 -1.46 7.41
CA GLY A 13 0.27 -0.68 6.84
C GLY A 13 0.12 0.82 7.02
N HIS A 14 0.89 1.57 6.27
CA HIS A 14 0.85 3.03 6.32
C HIS A 14 1.28 3.64 5.00
N THR A 15 0.59 4.71 4.62
CA THR A 15 0.99 5.64 3.58
C THR A 15 1.52 6.90 4.25
N GLY A 16 2.65 7.41 3.77
CA GLY A 16 3.25 8.66 4.22
C GLY A 16 3.69 9.52 3.03
N GLY A 17 3.20 10.75 3.00
CA GLY A 17 3.62 11.79 2.06
C GLY A 17 4.57 12.81 2.68
N GLY A 18 5.45 13.35 1.85
CA GLY A 18 6.33 14.48 2.18
C GLY A 18 6.63 15.34 0.95
N PRO A 19 7.35 16.47 1.10
CA PRO A 19 7.73 17.28 -0.05
C PRO A 19 8.45 16.45 -1.12
N GLY A 20 7.87 16.39 -2.32
CA GLY A 20 8.45 15.73 -3.50
C GLY A 20 8.35 14.20 -3.52
N SER A 21 7.63 13.55 -2.60
CA SER A 21 7.39 12.11 -2.70
C SER A 21 6.30 11.57 -1.78
N ALA A 22 5.80 10.39 -2.12
CA ALA A 22 4.97 9.58 -1.24
C ALA A 22 5.47 8.12 -1.23
N VAL A 23 5.22 7.44 -0.11
CA VAL A 23 5.52 6.02 0.09
C VAL A 23 4.33 5.31 0.74
N ALA A 24 4.06 4.08 0.32
CA ALA A 24 3.10 3.20 0.96
C ALA A 24 3.76 1.85 1.24
N VAL A 25 3.46 1.26 2.41
CA VAL A 25 3.88 -0.09 2.78
C VAL A 25 2.70 -0.80 3.39
N TYR A 26 2.35 -1.97 2.85
CA TYR A 26 1.19 -2.74 3.27
C TYR A 26 1.51 -4.24 3.34
N HIS A 27 0.91 -4.91 4.31
CA HIS A 27 0.98 -6.34 4.53
C HIS A 27 -0.43 -6.93 4.59
N ARG A 28 -0.64 -8.08 3.93
CA ARG A 28 -1.88 -8.86 4.04
C ARG A 28 -1.95 -9.60 5.36
N LEU A 29 -3.03 -9.38 6.10
CA LEU A 29 -3.25 -10.03 7.40
C LEU A 29 -3.63 -11.50 7.29
N ASP A 30 -4.14 -11.93 6.13
CA ASP A 30 -4.52 -13.31 5.84
C ASP A 30 -3.38 -14.14 5.22
N LYS A 31 -2.29 -13.50 4.77
CA LYS A 31 -1.15 -14.16 4.12
C LYS A 31 0.18 -13.71 4.75
N ARG A 32 0.85 -14.65 5.42
CA ARG A 32 2.09 -14.41 6.19
C ARG A 32 3.26 -13.82 5.37
N THR A 33 3.29 -14.01 4.05
CA THR A 33 4.41 -13.58 3.19
C THR A 33 4.03 -12.53 2.15
N ALA A 34 2.83 -11.95 2.24
CA ALA A 34 2.38 -10.96 1.27
C ALA A 34 2.53 -9.54 1.83
N THR A 35 3.67 -8.93 1.52
CA THR A 35 4.01 -7.54 1.85
C THR A 35 4.46 -6.85 0.57
N ALA A 36 3.99 -5.64 0.33
CA ALA A 36 4.46 -4.78 -0.74
C ALA A 36 4.78 -3.38 -0.21
N ALA A 37 5.61 -2.69 -0.99
CA ALA A 37 5.88 -1.27 -0.82
C ALA A 37 5.86 -0.60 -2.20
N ALA A 38 5.37 0.63 -2.25
CA ALA A 38 5.44 1.49 -3.41
C ALA A 38 6.02 2.85 -3.02
N PHE A 39 6.76 3.46 -3.94
CA PHE A 39 7.31 4.80 -3.80
C PHE A 39 7.03 5.57 -5.09
N GLU A 40 6.57 6.81 -4.95
CA GLU A 40 6.29 7.69 -6.07
C GLU A 40 7.01 9.04 -5.87
N PRO A 41 7.99 9.39 -6.73
CA PRO A 41 8.53 10.74 -6.77
C PRO A 41 7.46 11.70 -7.27
N ASP A 42 7.36 12.88 -6.63
CA ASP A 42 6.34 13.89 -6.88
C ASP A 42 4.89 13.36 -6.82
N GLY A 43 4.70 12.20 -6.18
CA GLY A 43 3.41 11.51 -6.06
C GLY A 43 2.56 12.00 -4.88
N ALA A 44 1.30 11.57 -4.89
CA ALA A 44 0.36 11.81 -3.81
C ALA A 44 0.06 10.51 -3.05
N ASP A 45 -0.35 10.64 -1.79
CA ASP A 45 -0.70 9.52 -0.91
C ASP A 45 -1.68 8.54 -1.59
N ALA A 46 -2.72 9.06 -2.26
CA ALA A 46 -3.73 8.24 -2.90
C ALA A 46 -3.18 7.39 -4.06
N THR A 47 -2.27 7.91 -4.90
CA THR A 47 -1.70 7.13 -6.00
C THR A 47 -0.73 6.08 -5.50
N VAL A 48 0.18 6.43 -4.58
CA VAL A 48 1.16 5.46 -4.06
C VAL A 48 0.47 4.34 -3.28
N GLU A 49 -0.62 4.64 -2.57
CA GLU A 49 -1.45 3.64 -1.90
C GLU A 49 -2.09 2.67 -2.89
N ALA A 50 -2.73 3.20 -3.95
CA ALA A 50 -3.33 2.38 -4.99
C ALA A 50 -2.28 1.50 -5.70
N THR A 51 -1.10 2.05 -5.99
CA THR A 51 0.03 1.30 -6.55
C THR A 51 0.47 0.16 -5.62
N CYS A 52 0.63 0.44 -4.33
CA CYS A 52 1.04 -0.58 -3.35
C CYS A 52 0.00 -1.70 -3.21
N VAL A 53 -1.29 -1.35 -3.14
CA VAL A 53 -2.39 -2.33 -3.07
C VAL A 53 -2.44 -3.19 -4.34
N GLY A 54 -2.22 -2.58 -5.51
CA GLY A 54 -2.11 -3.31 -6.78
C GLY A 54 -1.01 -4.36 -6.78
N LEU A 55 0.16 -4.05 -6.21
CA LEU A 55 1.27 -5.01 -6.06
C LEU A 55 0.93 -6.17 -5.11
N LEU A 56 0.19 -5.90 -4.03
CA LEU A 56 -0.27 -6.94 -3.09
C LEU A 56 -1.29 -7.91 -3.71
N GLY A 57 -2.12 -7.42 -4.65
CA GLY A 57 -3.07 -8.26 -5.39
C GLY A 57 -2.41 -9.23 -6.38
N GLN A 58 -1.13 -9.03 -6.70
CA GLN A 58 -0.36 -9.90 -7.61
C GLN A 58 0.35 -11.06 -6.90
N GLN A 59 0.21 -11.19 -5.56
CA GLN A 59 0.87 -12.19 -4.71
C GLN A 59 -0.05 -13.32 -4.23
#